data_AF-A0A6B2UXG2-F1
#
_entry.id   AF-A0A6B2UXG2-F1
#
_cell.length_a   1.000
_cell.length_b   1.000
_cell.length_c   1.000
_cell.angle_alpha   90.00
_cell.angle_beta   90.00
_cell.angle_gamma   90.00
#
_symmetry.space_group_name_H-M   'P 1'
#
loop_
_entity.id
_entity.type
_entity.pdbx_description
1 polymer ?
#
loop_
_entity_poly.entity_id
_entity_poly.type
_entity_poly.pdbx_seq_one_letter_code
_entity_poly.pdbx_strand_id
1 'polypeptide(L)'
;MLPESIPTVRLTARYLGLDGHPLGGNVVFQPPALLTHSAADLFVGGPTTAVLDAEGRLDVTLPATDAEGWNPSGWTYTVTERLTGAGRPRTYHIALAASVPEVDLADLAPADPAGTQYVTVPGPAGPPGEPGPQGPAGPVRSVNGRTETDVVLDAADLGAVP
;
A
#
# COMPACT_ATOMS: atom_id res chain seq x y z
N MET A 1 7.76 37.14 -3.11
CA MET A 1 8.27 36.60 -4.38
C MET A 1 9.59 35.92 -4.07
N LEU A 2 9.78 34.67 -4.53
CA LEU A 2 11.07 33.99 -4.42
C LEU A 2 12.06 34.60 -5.42
N PRO A 3 13.38 34.60 -5.14
CA PRO A 3 14.38 35.02 -6.12
C PRO A 3 14.37 34.16 -7.38
N GLU A 4 14.68 34.76 -8.53
CA GLU A 4 14.73 34.07 -9.83
C GLU A 4 15.80 32.96 -9.88
N SER A 5 16.79 33.00 -8.97
CA SER A 5 17.83 31.97 -8.87
C SER A 5 17.31 30.63 -8.34
N ILE A 6 16.12 30.59 -7.73
CA ILE A 6 15.50 29.35 -7.27
C ILE A 6 14.54 28.86 -8.34
N PRO A 7 14.80 27.70 -8.97
CA PRO A 7 13.88 27.12 -9.94
C PRO A 7 12.55 26.78 -9.26
N THR A 8 11.46 26.99 -9.99
CA THR A 8 10.10 26.72 -9.51
C THR A 8 9.37 25.82 -10.50
N VAL A 9 8.38 25.09 -9.99
CA VAL A 9 7.48 24.22 -10.74
C VAL A 9 6.07 24.77 -10.58
N ARG A 10 5.36 24.91 -11.70
CA ARG A 10 3.94 25.21 -11.72
C ARG A 10 3.16 23.91 -11.60
N LEU A 11 2.41 23.80 -10.50
CA LEU A 11 1.59 22.65 -10.18
C LEU A 11 0.13 23.01 -10.43
N THR A 12 -0.55 22.16 -11.22
CA THR A 12 -1.97 22.29 -11.51
C THR A 12 -2.74 21.09 -10.98
N ALA A 13 -4.04 21.25 -10.73
CA ALA A 13 -4.92 20.12 -10.42
C ALA A 13 -6.37 20.47 -10.75
N ARG A 14 -7.22 19.46 -10.89
CA ARG A 14 -8.67 19.62 -10.98
C ARG A 14 -9.40 18.58 -10.14
N TYR A 15 -10.23 19.03 -9.22
CA TYR A 15 -11.00 18.19 -8.32
C TYR A 15 -12.49 18.21 -8.70
N LEU A 16 -13.01 17.04 -9.06
CA LEU A 16 -14.42 16.83 -9.39
C LEU A 16 -14.99 15.72 -8.52
N GLY A 17 -16.26 15.84 -8.15
CA GLY A 17 -17.03 14.72 -7.63
C GLY A 17 -17.36 13.70 -8.73
N LEU A 18 -17.85 12.52 -8.32
CA LEU A 18 -18.21 11.44 -9.26
C LEU A 18 -19.35 11.80 -10.22
N ASP A 19 -20.18 12.76 -9.82
CA ASP A 19 -21.25 13.39 -10.61
C ASP A 19 -20.75 14.53 -11.52
N GLY A 20 -19.45 14.84 -11.49
CA GLY A 20 -18.81 15.87 -12.29
C GLY A 20 -18.90 17.29 -11.73
N HIS A 21 -19.50 17.51 -10.55
CA HIS A 21 -19.51 18.84 -9.93
C HIS A 21 -18.10 19.24 -9.46
N PRO A 22 -17.70 20.51 -9.59
CA PRO A 22 -16.48 21.02 -8.98
C PRO A 22 -16.48 20.86 -7.47
N LEU A 23 -15.38 20.33 -6.92
CA LEU A 23 -15.19 20.29 -5.48
C LEU A 23 -14.55 21.60 -4.99
N GLY A 24 -14.96 22.04 -3.80
CA GLY A 24 -14.33 23.16 -3.10
C GLY A 24 -13.31 22.70 -2.05
N GLY A 25 -12.52 23.62 -1.51
CA GLY A 25 -11.59 23.33 -0.41
C GLY A 25 -10.20 23.92 -0.65
N ASN A 26 -9.19 23.30 -0.04
CA ASN A 26 -7.80 23.70 -0.22
C ASN A 26 -6.84 22.52 -0.23
N VAL A 27 -5.67 22.76 -0.79
CA VAL A 27 -4.51 21.86 -0.75
C VAL A 27 -3.37 22.60 -0.07
N VAL A 28 -2.76 21.96 0.92
CA VAL A 28 -1.64 22.52 1.68
C VAL A 28 -0.36 21.78 1.32
N PHE A 29 0.66 22.53 0.94
CA PHE A 29 2.00 22.03 0.62
C PHE A 29 2.95 22.47 1.73
N GLN A 30 3.48 21.51 2.48
CA GLN A 30 4.33 21.77 3.64
C GLN A 30 5.73 21.19 3.41
N PRO A 31 6.81 21.99 3.42
CA PRO A 31 8.18 21.47 3.48
C PRO A 31 8.45 20.78 4.84
N PRO A 32 9.44 19.88 4.94
CA PRO A 32 9.65 19.07 6.15
C PRO A 32 10.13 19.90 7.35
N ALA A 33 10.80 21.03 7.07
CA ALA A 33 11.32 21.96 8.06
C ALA A 33 11.59 23.32 7.40
N LEU A 34 12.17 24.24 8.17
CA LEU A 34 12.78 25.46 7.62
C LEU A 34 13.98 25.06 6.75
N LEU A 35 13.88 25.33 5.46
CA LEU A 35 14.91 25.09 4.46
C LEU A 35 15.87 26.27 4.38
N THR A 36 17.13 25.99 4.06
CA THR A 36 18.12 27.02 3.72
C THR A 36 18.57 26.84 2.27
N HIS A 37 18.78 27.95 1.56
CA HIS A 37 19.34 27.95 0.21
C HIS A 37 20.63 28.77 0.20
N SER A 38 21.78 28.10 0.18
CA SER A 38 23.09 28.74 0.37
C SER A 38 23.45 29.74 -0.72
N ALA A 39 23.20 29.41 -2.00
CA ALA A 39 23.53 30.29 -3.11
C ALA A 39 22.64 31.55 -3.21
N ALA A 40 21.53 31.57 -2.47
CA ALA A 40 20.59 32.69 -2.46
C ALA A 40 20.49 33.34 -1.06
N ASP A 41 21.33 32.91 -0.12
CA ASP A 41 21.41 33.38 1.27
C ASP A 41 20.04 33.55 1.95
N LEU A 42 19.16 32.56 1.81
CA LEU A 42 17.78 32.66 2.29
C LEU A 42 17.27 31.44 3.05
N PHE A 43 16.25 31.69 3.86
CA PHE A 43 15.48 30.67 4.57
C PHE A 43 14.07 30.59 3.97
N VAL A 44 13.61 29.39 3.61
CA VAL A 44 12.26 29.12 3.11
C VAL A 44 11.57 28.14 4.03
N GLY A 45 10.34 28.44 4.43
CA GLY A 45 9.57 27.50 5.22
C GLY A 45 8.11 27.89 5.29
N GLY A 46 7.37 27.13 6.08
CA GLY A 46 5.94 27.31 6.27
C GLY A 46 5.09 26.73 5.13
N PRO A 47 3.80 26.48 5.41
CA PRO A 47 2.92 25.86 4.44
C PRO A 47 2.48 26.87 3.38
N THR A 48 2.46 26.43 2.13
CA THR A 48 1.73 27.12 1.06
C THR A 48 0.32 26.52 0.98
N THR A 49 -0.71 27.35 1.14
CA THR A 49 -2.11 26.92 1.02
C THR A 49 -2.70 27.44 -0.28
N ALA A 50 -3.11 26.53 -1.15
CA ALA A 50 -3.81 26.85 -2.40
C ALA A 50 -5.29 26.51 -2.25
N VAL A 51 -6.15 27.50 -2.47
CA VAL A 51 -7.61 27.35 -2.41
C VAL A 51 -8.11 27.00 -3.81
N LEU A 52 -9.06 26.08 -3.90
CA LEU A 52 -9.67 25.71 -5.18
C LEU A 52 -10.56 26.85 -5.70
N ASP A 53 -10.52 27.09 -7.01
CA ASP A 53 -11.43 28.03 -7.67
C ASP A 53 -12.87 27.48 -7.80
N ALA A 54 -13.76 28.25 -8.41
CA ALA A 54 -15.17 27.86 -8.60
C ALA A 54 -15.33 26.62 -9.51
N GLU A 55 -14.33 26.32 -10.33
CA GLU A 55 -14.28 25.17 -11.22
C GLU A 55 -13.48 23.99 -10.62
N GLY A 56 -13.11 24.08 -9.33
CA GLY A 56 -12.41 23.05 -8.59
C GLY A 56 -10.95 22.90 -9.02
N ARG A 57 -10.37 23.94 -9.63
CA ARG A 57 -8.97 23.93 -10.09
C ARG A 57 -8.04 24.55 -9.08
N LEU A 58 -6.79 24.13 -9.18
CA LEU A 58 -5.66 24.65 -8.44
C LEU A 58 -4.57 25.02 -9.44
N ASP A 59 -3.95 26.18 -9.22
CA ASP A 59 -2.76 26.65 -9.93
C ASP A 59 -1.83 27.27 -8.89
N VAL A 60 -0.66 26.70 -8.68
CA VAL A 60 0.31 27.16 -7.69
C VAL A 60 1.73 26.97 -8.20
N THR A 61 2.59 27.97 -7.96
CA THR A 61 4.03 27.87 -8.24
C THR A 61 4.79 27.58 -6.95
N LEU A 62 5.54 26.48 -6.93
CA LEU A 62 6.29 26.02 -5.76
C LEU A 62 7.78 25.85 -6.10
N PRO A 63 8.70 26.10 -5.16
CA PRO A 63 10.12 25.76 -5.32
C PRO A 63 10.34 24.30 -5.73
N ALA A 64 11.27 24.08 -6.67
CA ALA A 64 11.72 22.74 -7.01
C ALA A 64 12.52 22.14 -5.84
N THR A 65 12.31 20.85 -5.57
CA THR A 65 12.87 20.13 -4.42
C THR A 65 14.31 19.64 -4.64
N ASP A 66 14.75 19.59 -5.90
CA ASP A 66 16.05 19.08 -6.34
C ASP A 66 17.05 20.19 -6.73
N ALA A 67 16.70 21.46 -6.52
CA ALA A 67 17.60 22.57 -6.81
C ALA A 67 18.90 22.49 -5.97
N GLU A 68 20.02 22.84 -6.59
CA GLU A 68 21.31 22.91 -5.91
C GLU A 68 21.30 24.01 -4.84
N GLY A 69 21.91 23.74 -3.68
CA GLY A 69 22.04 24.72 -2.60
C GLY A 69 20.99 24.59 -1.49
N TRP A 70 19.96 23.74 -1.67
CA TRP A 70 19.06 23.37 -0.59
C TRP A 70 19.76 22.60 0.53
N ASN A 71 19.41 22.94 1.76
CA ASN A 71 19.73 22.16 2.95
C ASN A 71 18.49 22.05 3.87
N PRO A 72 18.00 20.81 4.14
CA PRO A 72 18.49 19.53 3.59
C PRO A 72 18.26 19.42 2.07
N SER A 73 19.12 18.68 1.37
CA SER A 73 18.94 18.38 -0.06
C SER A 73 17.94 17.25 -0.29
N GLY A 74 17.34 17.19 -1.48
CA GLY A 74 16.43 16.09 -1.87
C GLY A 74 15.18 15.96 -0.98
N TRP A 75 14.72 17.07 -0.42
CA TRP A 75 13.54 17.12 0.44
C TRP A 75 12.25 16.89 -0.37
N THR A 76 11.12 16.71 0.32
CA THR A 76 9.81 16.52 -0.32
C THR A 76 8.76 17.38 0.34
N TYR A 77 7.71 17.72 -0.39
CA TYR A 77 6.53 18.36 0.19
C TYR A 77 5.61 17.30 0.78
N THR A 78 5.10 17.54 1.99
CA THR A 78 3.88 16.90 2.48
C THR A 78 2.68 17.66 1.91
N VAL A 79 1.90 16.98 1.08
CA VAL A 79 0.64 17.48 0.52
C VAL A 79 -0.51 17.06 1.43
N THR A 80 -1.38 17.99 1.79
CA THR A 80 -2.63 17.70 2.51
C THR A 80 -3.81 18.27 1.74
N GLU A 81 -4.66 17.38 1.21
CA GLU A 81 -5.86 17.74 0.47
C GLU A 81 -7.06 17.80 1.43
N ARG A 82 -7.64 18.99 1.60
CA ARG A 82 -8.84 19.22 2.41
C ARG A 82 -9.98 19.66 1.52
N LEU A 83 -10.59 18.67 0.88
CA LEU A 83 -11.68 18.87 -0.07
C LEU A 83 -13.04 18.79 0.64
N THR A 84 -13.90 19.75 0.34
CA THR A 84 -15.28 19.77 0.82
C THR A 84 -16.09 18.79 -0.03
N GLY A 85 -16.78 17.84 0.60
CA GLY A 85 -17.59 16.82 -0.08
C GLY A 85 -16.83 15.56 -0.54
N ALA A 86 -15.49 15.53 -0.49
CA ALA A 86 -14.70 14.37 -0.93
C ALA A 86 -14.38 13.34 0.18
N GLY A 87 -14.93 13.51 1.38
CA GLY A 87 -14.70 12.62 2.52
C GLY A 87 -13.52 13.05 3.40
N ARG A 88 -12.64 12.10 3.75
CA ARG A 88 -11.52 12.34 4.68
C ARG A 88 -10.37 13.07 3.97
N PRO A 89 -9.64 13.96 4.66
CA PRO A 89 -8.43 14.54 4.11
C PRO A 89 -7.40 13.47 3.72
N ARG A 90 -6.71 13.69 2.59
CA ARG A 90 -5.62 12.83 2.12
C ARG A 90 -4.29 13.50 2.38
N THR A 91 -3.28 12.71 2.76
CA THR A 91 -1.93 13.21 3.00
C THR A 91 -0.91 12.30 2.36
N TYR A 92 0.01 12.87 1.57
CA TYR A 92 1.07 12.14 0.87
C TYR A 92 2.29 13.04 0.65
N HIS A 93 3.38 12.47 0.12
CA HIS A 93 4.61 13.20 -0.15
C HIS A 93 4.86 13.29 -1.65
N ILE A 94 5.35 14.45 -2.12
CA ILE A 94 5.74 14.66 -3.52
C ILE A 94 7.13 15.30 -3.60
N ALA A 95 7.86 14.98 -4.67
CA ALA A 95 9.05 15.70 -5.10
C ALA A 95 8.71 16.50 -6.37
N LEU A 96 9.22 17.72 -6.48
CA LEU A 96 9.02 18.58 -7.65
C LEU A 96 10.38 18.81 -8.30
N ALA A 97 10.62 18.16 -9.44
CA ALA A 97 11.89 18.26 -10.15
C ALA A 97 11.96 19.53 -11.01
N ALA A 98 13.06 20.28 -10.93
CA ALA A 98 13.29 21.47 -11.75
C ALA A 98 13.29 21.17 -13.27
N SER A 99 13.58 19.92 -13.65
CA SER A 99 13.54 19.45 -15.04
C SER A 99 12.11 19.30 -15.59
N VAL A 100 11.09 19.33 -14.73
CA VAL A 100 9.68 19.23 -15.11
C VAL A 100 8.95 20.47 -14.58
N PRO A 101 8.98 21.59 -15.33
CA PRO A 101 8.52 22.89 -14.83
C PRO A 101 7.00 23.02 -14.74
N GLU A 102 6.24 22.13 -15.39
CA GLU A 102 4.79 22.07 -15.29
C GLU A 102 4.36 20.63 -14.99
N VAL A 103 3.55 20.46 -13.93
CA VAL A 103 3.08 19.15 -13.47
C VAL A 103 1.60 19.23 -13.09
N ASP A 104 0.83 18.19 -13.43
CA ASP A 104 -0.49 17.96 -12.84
C ASP A 104 -0.34 17.12 -11.56
N LEU A 105 -0.92 17.57 -10.46
CA LEU A 105 -0.89 16.87 -9.17
C LEU A 105 -1.51 15.46 -9.27
N ALA A 106 -2.45 15.24 -10.18
CA ALA A 106 -3.04 13.93 -10.42
C ALA A 106 -2.01 12.90 -10.95
N ASP A 107 -0.95 13.34 -11.64
CA ASP A 107 0.11 12.46 -12.14
C ASP A 107 1.11 12.07 -11.02
N LEU A 108 1.18 12.86 -9.94
CA LEU A 108 2.03 12.60 -8.79
C LEU A 108 1.31 11.90 -7.64
N ALA A 109 0.00 12.14 -7.51
CA ALA A 109 -0.78 11.67 -6.38
C ALA A 109 -0.90 10.14 -6.37
N PRO A 110 -0.54 9.46 -5.27
CA PRO A 110 -0.72 8.01 -5.18
C PRO A 110 -2.20 7.65 -5.19
N ALA A 111 -2.55 6.53 -5.83
CA ALA A 111 -3.93 6.05 -5.91
C ALA A 111 -4.55 5.80 -4.53
N ASP A 112 -3.76 5.30 -3.57
CA ASP A 112 -4.15 5.14 -2.17
C ASP A 112 -3.05 5.65 -1.21
N PRO A 113 -3.18 6.88 -0.69
CA PRO A 113 -2.23 7.44 0.26
C PRO A 113 -2.41 6.93 1.69
N ALA A 114 -3.53 6.27 2.02
CA ALA A 114 -3.84 5.84 3.39
C ALA A 114 -3.51 4.35 3.65
N GLY A 115 -3.25 3.57 2.60
CA GLY A 115 -2.99 2.15 2.71
C GLY A 115 -4.29 1.37 2.94
N THR A 116 -4.59 0.46 2.01
CA THR A 116 -5.83 -0.29 1.96
C THR A 116 -6.09 -1.04 3.27
N GLN A 117 -7.09 -0.62 4.04
CA GLN A 117 -7.67 -1.47 5.09
C GLN A 117 -8.80 -2.29 4.48
N TYR A 118 -8.50 -3.54 4.13
CA TYR A 118 -9.51 -4.54 3.84
C TYR A 118 -9.66 -5.49 5.03
N VAL A 119 -10.90 -5.91 5.31
CA VAL A 119 -11.19 -7.02 6.21
C VAL A 119 -11.14 -8.29 5.36
N THR A 120 -10.15 -9.15 5.61
CA THR A 120 -10.15 -10.50 5.01
C THR A 120 -11.35 -11.26 5.56
N VAL A 121 -12.27 -11.67 4.68
CA VAL A 121 -13.33 -12.63 5.04
C VAL A 121 -12.72 -14.02 4.90
N PRO A 122 -12.57 -14.81 5.99
CA PRO A 122 -12.15 -16.20 5.85
C PRO A 122 -13.17 -16.95 4.99
N GLY A 123 -12.70 -17.63 3.95
CA GLY A 123 -13.53 -18.55 3.19
C GLY A 123 -14.05 -19.70 4.09
N PRO A 124 -15.11 -20.41 3.68
CA PRO A 124 -15.54 -21.60 4.40
C PRO A 124 -14.40 -22.60 4.52
N ALA A 125 -14.34 -23.35 5.63
CA ALA A 125 -13.38 -24.43 5.79
C ALA A 125 -13.48 -25.40 4.60
N GLY A 126 -12.32 -25.83 4.07
CA GLY A 126 -12.30 -26.87 3.06
C GLY A 126 -12.95 -28.17 3.56
N PRO A 127 -13.43 -29.05 2.67
CA PRO A 127 -13.91 -30.36 3.07
C PRO A 127 -12.81 -31.14 3.81
N PRO A 128 -13.18 -32.05 4.74
CA PRO A 128 -12.22 -32.98 5.33
C PRO A 128 -11.42 -33.70 4.24
N GLY A 129 -10.12 -33.91 4.47
CA GLY A 129 -9.30 -34.73 3.57
C GLY A 129 -9.84 -36.15 3.47
N GLU A 130 -9.54 -36.82 2.35
CA GLU A 130 -9.87 -38.24 2.22
C GLU A 130 -9.22 -39.05 3.36
N PRO A 131 -9.90 -40.09 3.88
CA PRO A 131 -9.28 -41.02 4.80
C PRO A 131 -7.96 -41.55 4.22
N GLY A 132 -6.93 -41.66 5.07
CA GLY A 132 -5.68 -42.26 4.65
C GLY A 132 -5.87 -43.70 4.17
N PRO A 133 -4.93 -44.24 3.37
CA PRO A 133 -4.98 -45.63 2.95
C PRO A 133 -5.06 -46.56 4.16
N GLN A 134 -5.82 -47.64 4.03
CA GLN A 134 -5.86 -48.69 5.04
C GLN A 134 -4.43 -49.21 5.28
N GLY A 135 -4.04 -49.31 6.55
CA GLY A 135 -2.75 -49.90 6.92
C GLY A 135 -2.62 -51.34 6.41
N PRO A 136 -1.39 -51.84 6.20
CA PRO A 136 -1.18 -53.24 5.84
C PRO A 136 -1.85 -54.16 6.88
N ALA A 137 -2.41 -55.27 6.41
CA ALA A 137 -2.95 -56.28 7.30
C ALA A 137 -1.85 -56.72 8.29
N GLY A 138 -2.17 -56.65 9.58
CA GLY A 138 -1.29 -57.18 10.62
C GLY A 138 -1.25 -58.71 10.56
N PRO A 139 -0.17 -59.34 11.07
CA PRO A 139 -0.10 -60.80 11.08
C PRO A 139 -1.19 -61.39 11.98
N VAL A 140 -1.75 -62.51 11.55
CA VAL A 140 -2.65 -63.32 12.37
C VAL A 140 -1.82 -63.88 13.53
N ARG A 141 -2.22 -63.56 14.76
CA ARG A 141 -1.61 -64.14 15.97
C ARG A 141 -2.41 -65.36 16.38
N SER A 142 -1.86 -66.54 16.14
CA SER A 142 -2.45 -67.78 16.62
C SER A 142 -2.19 -67.95 18.12
N VAL A 143 -3.18 -68.49 18.84
CA VAL A 143 -3.10 -68.78 20.28
C VAL A 143 -2.00 -69.80 20.64
N ASN A 144 -1.45 -70.50 19.65
CA ASN A 144 -0.30 -71.40 19.80
C ASN A 144 1.07 -70.71 19.60
N GLY A 145 1.12 -69.38 19.51
CA GLY A 145 2.35 -68.59 19.40
C GLY A 145 2.88 -68.37 17.98
N ARG A 146 2.15 -68.81 16.95
CA ARG A 146 2.52 -68.57 15.53
C ARG A 146 2.04 -67.20 15.05
N THR A 147 2.89 -66.49 14.30
CA THR A 147 2.61 -65.14 13.76
C THR A 147 2.97 -65.12 12.28
N GLU A 148 1.94 -65.16 11.42
CA GLU A 148 2.10 -65.19 9.94
C GLU A 148 1.03 -64.31 9.28
N THR A 149 1.21 -63.94 8.01
CA THR A 149 0.25 -63.11 7.26
C THR A 149 -1.03 -63.87 6.91
N ASP A 150 -0.93 -65.19 6.75
CA ASP A 150 -2.04 -66.13 6.61
C ASP A 150 -1.72 -67.37 7.44
N VAL A 151 -2.72 -67.97 8.11
CA VAL A 151 -2.55 -69.22 8.86
C VAL A 151 -3.40 -70.30 8.18
N VAL A 152 -2.75 -71.24 7.50
CA VAL A 152 -3.40 -72.42 6.95
C VAL A 152 -3.31 -73.53 8.02
N LEU A 153 -4.45 -73.98 8.53
CA LEU A 153 -4.53 -75.07 9.50
C LEU A 153 -4.78 -76.38 8.76
N ASP A 154 -4.01 -77.42 9.06
CA ASP A 154 -4.30 -78.77 8.59
C ASP A 154 -5.12 -79.57 9.62
N ALA A 155 -5.54 -80.79 9.24
CA ALA A 155 -6.33 -81.64 10.12
C ALA A 155 -5.57 -82.10 11.38
N ALA A 156 -4.24 -82.13 11.34
CA ALA A 156 -3.42 -82.48 12.50
C ALA A 156 -3.31 -81.32 13.50
N ASP A 157 -3.33 -80.07 13.02
CA ASP A 157 -3.34 -78.86 13.85
C ASP A 157 -4.60 -78.71 14.72
N LEU A 158 -5.72 -79.30 14.30
CA LEU A 158 -7.01 -79.22 14.99
C LEU A 158 -7.19 -80.28 16.09
N GLY A 159 -6.22 -81.18 16.27
CA GLY A 159 -6.27 -82.22 17.32
C GLY A 159 -7.54 -83.08 17.27
N ALA A 160 -8.13 -83.26 16.08
CA ALA A 160 -9.30 -84.11 15.91
C ALA A 160 -8.87 -85.56 16.16
N VAL A 161 -9.21 -86.06 17.36
CA VAL A 161 -9.11 -87.49 17.71
C VAL A 161 -10.10 -88.26 16.83
N PRO A 162 -9.74 -89.43 16.27
CA PRO A 162 -10.64 -90.23 15.44
C PRO A 162 -11.94 -90.62 16.15
#